data_AF-A0A172WBQ5-F1
#
_entry.id   AF-A0A172WBQ5-F1
#
_cell.length_a   1.000
_cell.length_b   1.000
_cell.length_c   1.000
_cell.angle_alpha   90.00
_cell.angle_beta   90.00
_cell.angle_gamma   90.00
#
_symmetry.space_group_name_H-M   'P 1'
#
loop_
_entity.id
_entity.type
_entity.pdbx_description
1 polymer ?
#
loop_
_entity_poly.entity_id
_entity_poly.type
_entity_poly.pdbx_seq_one_letter_code
_entity_poly.pdbx_strand_id
1 'polypeptide(L)' 'STRLLLGGLAQKSVLDTLREEGEDVELEDIRKEGYGGTLCVEPGGPDPPVG' A
#
# COMPACT_ATOMS: atom_id res chain seq x y z
N SER A 1 8.20 4.16 -3.93
CA SER A 1 8.23 3.92 -2.48
C SER A 1 7.49 5.04 -1.78
N THR A 2 6.29 4.77 -1.25
CA THR A 2 5.52 5.77 -0.48
C THR A 2 6.05 5.93 0.95
N ARG A 3 7.05 5.13 1.33
CA ARG A 3 7.66 5.09 2.67
C ARG A 3 8.09 6.46 3.20
N LEU A 4 8.57 7.37 2.36
CA LEU A 4 8.91 8.74 2.79
C LEU A 4 7.68 9.61 3.04
N LEU A 5 6.66 9.49 2.19
CA LEU A 5 5.39 10.21 2.34
C LEU A 5 4.63 9.75 3.59
N LEU A 6 4.80 8.49 3.98
CA LEU A 6 4.19 7.88 5.16
C LEU A 6 5.06 7.95 6.42
N GLY A 7 6.15 8.73 6.42
CA GLY A 7 7.00 8.89 7.61
C GLY A 7 7.69 7.60 8.08
N GLY A 8 7.99 6.68 7.16
CA GLY A 8 8.63 5.40 7.45
C GLY A 8 7.67 4.27 7.79
N LEU A 9 6.36 4.51 7.82
CA LEU A 9 5.36 3.47 8.05
C LEU A 9 5.38 2.43 6.93
N ALA A 10 5.34 1.15 7.33
CA ALA A 10 5.06 0.07 6.40
C ALA A 10 3.56 0.08 6.05
N GLN A 11 3.25 -0.01 4.77
CA GLN A 11 1.90 -0.19 4.26
C GLN A 11 1.80 -1.59 3.67
N LYS A 12 0.74 -2.31 4.04
CA LYS A 12 0.38 -3.57 3.39
C LYS A 12 0.06 -3.27 1.93
N SER A 13 0.46 -4.18 1.05
CA SER A 13 0.16 -3.97 -0.35
C SER A 13 -1.29 -4.28 -0.68
N VAL A 14 -1.81 -3.69 -1.75
CA VAL A 14 -3.15 -3.97 -2.28
C VAL A 14 -3.35 -5.46 -2.50
N LEU A 15 -2.35 -6.15 -3.06
CA LEU A 15 -2.43 -7.58 -3.31
C LEU A 15 -2.39 -8.41 -2.01
N ASP A 16 -1.66 -7.97 -0.98
CA ASP A 16 -1.67 -8.64 0.32
C ASP A 16 -3.01 -8.45 1.02
N THR A 17 -3.56 -7.23 1.02
CA THR A 17 -4.87 -6.94 1.60
C THR A 17 -5.97 -7.76 0.92
N LEU A 18 -5.99 -7.82 -0.42
CA LEU A 18 -6.95 -8.65 -1.16
C LEU A 18 -6.80 -10.15 -0.89
N ARG A 19 -5.59 -10.64 -0.63
CA ARG A 19 -5.37 -12.06 -0.29
C ARG A 19 -5.86 -12.42 1.10
N GLU A 20 -5.78 -11.49 2.04
CA GLU A 20 -6.15 -11.73 3.44
C GLU A 20 -7.65 -11.47 3.68
N GLU A 21 -8.18 -10.38 3.16
CA GLU A 21 -9.55 -9.92 3.40
C GLU A 21 -10.53 -10.38 2.29
N GLY A 22 -10.03 -10.82 1.14
CA GLY A 22 -10.86 -11.31 0.04
C GLY A 22 -11.54 -10.19 -0.77
N GLU A 23 -12.82 -10.35 -1.06
CA GLU A 23 -13.60 -9.41 -1.88
C GLU A 23 -14.17 -8.22 -1.08
N ASP A 24 -14.16 -8.31 0.25
CA ASP A 24 -14.67 -7.29 1.17
C ASP A 24 -13.58 -6.24 1.53
N VAL A 25 -12.84 -5.75 0.53
CA VAL A 25 -11.79 -4.74 0.70
C VAL A 25 -12.29 -3.37 0.28
N GLU A 26 -12.26 -2.41 1.19
CA GLU A 26 -12.60 -1.02 0.91
C GLU A 26 -11.36 -0.17 0.58
N LEU A 27 -11.58 1.00 -0.02
CA LEU A 27 -10.47 1.89 -0.41
C LEU A 27 -9.67 2.38 0.81
N GLU A 28 -10.32 2.49 1.96
CA GLU A 28 -9.75 2.87 3.24
C GLU A 28 -8.76 1.81 3.78
N ASP A 29 -8.92 0.55 3.40
CA ASP A 29 -8.06 -0.56 3.84
C ASP A 29 -6.74 -0.63 3.06
N ILE A 30 -6.72 -0.05 1.85
CA ILE A 30 -5.57 -0.09 0.95
C ILE A 30 -4.88 1.27 0.76
N ARG A 31 -5.47 2.38 1.22
CA ARG A 31 -4.88 3.73 1.11
C ARG A 31 -4.47 4.28 2.48
N LYS A 32 -3.36 5.01 2.51
CA LYS A 32 -2.92 5.76 3.70
C LYS A 32 -2.73 7.22 3.36
N GLU A 33 -3.09 8.10 4.29
CA GLU A 33 -2.77 9.51 4.17
C GLU A 33 -1.28 9.72 4.49
N GLY A 34 -0.57 10.30 3.52
CA GLY A 34 0.80 10.72 3.63
C GLY A 34 0.92 12.24 3.73
N TYR A 35 2.14 12.74 3.61
CA TYR A 35 2.45 14.15 3.75
C TYR A 35 1.56 15.06 2.86
N GLY A 36 1.04 16.12 3.46
CA GLY A 36 0.24 17.14 2.76
C GLY A 36 -1.13 16.67 2.26
N GLY A 37 -1.72 15.63 2.87
CA GLY A 37 -3.02 15.09 2.47
C GLY A 37 -2.95 14.17 1.23
N THR A 38 -1.74 13.72 0.87
CA THR A 38 -1.53 12.84 -0.28
C THR A 38 -1.98 11.42 0.07
N LEU A 39 -2.87 10.83 -0.73
CA LEU A 39 -3.25 9.43 -0.55
C LEU A 39 -2.21 8.50 -1.21
N CYS A 40 -1.68 7.56 -0.44
CA CYS A 40 -0.65 6.61 -0.84
C CYS A 40 -1.23 5.19 -0.88
N VAL A 41 -0.88 4.42 -1.92
CA VAL A 41 -1.21 2.99 -2.06
C VAL A 41 0.07 2.21 -2.38
N GLU A 42 0.21 0.99 -1.87
CA GLU A 42 1.34 0.11 -2.22
C GLU A 42 0.83 -1.04 -3.10
N PRO A 43 1.27 -1.16 -4.37
CA PRO A 43 0.61 -2.02 -5.35
C PRO A 43 0.86 -3.53 -5.19
N GLY A 44 1.90 -3.95 -4.47
CA GLY A 44 2.12 -5.37 -4.13
C GLY A 44 2.60 -6.29 -5.24
N GLY A 45 2.92 -5.74 -6.42
CA GLY A 45 3.45 -6.51 -7.53
C GLY A 45 4.74 -7.25 -7.16
N PRO A 46 5.11 -8.32 -7.90
CA PRO A 46 6.39 -9.00 -7.69
C PRO A 46 7.50 -7.97 -7.75
N ASP A 47 8.37 -7.95 -6.74
CA ASP A 47 9.55 -7.10 -6.76
C ASP A 47 10.27 -7.33 -8.10
N PRO A 48 10.61 -6.27 -8.87
CA PRO A 48 11.31 -6.45 -10.12
C PRO A 48 12.58 -7.25 -9.83
N PRO A 49 12.92 -8.24 -10.67
CA PRO A 49 14.12 -9.03 -10.45
C PRO A 49 15.30 -8.06 -10.36
N VAL A 50 15.93 -8.04 -9.18
CA VAL A 50 17.20 -7.33 -8.98
C VAL A 50 18.21 -8.08 -9.85
N GLY A 51 18.61 -7.45 -10.95
CA GLY A 51 19.78 -7.86 -11.73
C GLY A 51 21.06 -7.39 -11.05
#